data_AF-A0A9R1DCR1-F1
#
_entry.id   AF-A0A9R1DCR1-F1
#
_cell.length_a   1.000
_cell.length_b   1.000
_cell.length_c   1.000
_cell.angle_alpha   90.00
_cell.angle_beta   90.00
_cell.angle_gamma   90.00
#
_symmetry.space_group_name_H-M   'P 1'
#
loop_
_entity.id
_entity.type
_entity.pdbx_description
1 polymer ?
#
loop_
_entity_poly.entity_id
_entity_poly.type
_entity_poly.pdbx_seq_one_letter_code
_entity_poly.pdbx_strand_id
1 'polypeptide(L)'
;MSALGRPQDMFSDTAIQLQPIFAQWVQNIHATAPGVTAPGATTSTSLACGGGELVAVGGKVALLPIPLGTADFLVHHIHAFTIHVTVLILLKGVLFARSSRLIPDKANLGFRFPCDGPGRGGTCQVSAWDHVFLGLFWMYNAISVVIFHFSWKMQSDVWGTISDQGVATHITGGNFAQSSITINGWL
;
A
#
# COMPACT_ATOMS: atom_id res chain seq x y z
N MET A 1 -14.23 17.61 -3.36
CA MET A 1 -14.52 18.39 -2.14
C MET A 1 -13.49 19.48 -1.90
N SER A 2 -12.18 19.18 -1.86
CA SER A 2 -11.12 20.20 -1.76
C SER A 2 -11.25 21.35 -2.77
N ALA A 3 -11.32 21.05 -4.08
CA ALA A 3 -11.42 22.07 -5.13
C ALA A 3 -12.75 22.86 -5.11
N LEU A 4 -13.78 22.34 -4.45
CA LEU A 4 -15.07 23.02 -4.27
C LEU A 4 -15.09 23.92 -3.02
N GLY A 5 -13.95 24.06 -2.32
CA GLY A 5 -13.88 24.83 -1.07
C GLY A 5 -14.65 24.18 0.08
N ARG A 6 -14.84 22.85 0.06
CA ARG A 6 -15.59 22.09 1.07
C ARG A 6 -14.70 21.07 1.80
N PRO A 7 -13.68 21.51 2.57
CA PRO A 7 -12.77 20.61 3.28
C PRO A 7 -13.45 19.78 4.37
N GLN A 8 -14.53 20.28 4.99
CA GLN A 8 -15.31 19.59 6.01
C GLN A 8 -16.00 18.31 5.51
N ASP A 9 -16.14 18.17 4.19
CA ASP A 9 -16.75 17.00 3.56
C ASP A 9 -15.70 16.05 2.96
N MET A 10 -14.41 16.25 3.28
CA MET A 10 -13.33 15.37 2.83
C MET A 10 -13.18 14.17 3.76
N PHE A 11 -12.70 13.06 3.19
CA PHE A 11 -12.15 11.98 4.00
C PHE A 11 -10.74 12.39 4.47
N SER A 12 -10.61 12.73 5.74
CA SER A 12 -9.36 13.18 6.36
C SER A 12 -9.43 13.02 7.88
N ASP A 13 -8.30 13.16 8.57
CA ASP A 13 -8.27 13.12 10.03
C ASP A 13 -8.99 14.30 10.70
N THR A 14 -9.25 15.39 9.97
CA THR A 14 -9.88 16.62 10.49
C THR A 14 -11.34 16.81 10.06
N ALA A 15 -11.87 15.90 9.25
CA ALA A 15 -13.24 15.95 8.73
C ALA A 15 -13.90 14.58 8.89
N ILE A 16 -14.24 13.89 7.79
CA ILE A 16 -14.85 12.56 7.84
C ILE A 16 -13.74 11.52 7.98
N GLN A 17 -13.55 11.01 9.19
CA GLN A 17 -12.44 10.10 9.49
C GLN A 17 -12.72 8.68 9.02
N LEU A 18 -11.69 8.03 8.46
CA LEU A 18 -11.69 6.60 8.16
C LEU A 18 -10.47 5.97 8.84
N GLN A 19 -10.60 5.71 10.15
CA GLN A 19 -9.46 5.26 10.96
C GLN A 19 -9.14 3.78 10.73
N PRO A 20 -7.85 3.40 10.60
CA PRO A 20 -7.43 2.00 10.51
C PRO A 20 -7.41 1.33 11.89
N ILE A 21 -8.57 1.24 12.55
CA ILE A 21 -8.72 0.81 13.95
C ILE A 21 -8.10 -0.56 14.25
N PHE A 22 -8.15 -1.49 13.31
CA PHE A 22 -7.57 -2.82 13.50
C PHE A 22 -6.03 -2.77 13.50
N ALA A 23 -5.43 -1.92 12.66
CA ALA A 23 -3.98 -1.76 12.63
C ALA A 23 -3.48 -1.05 13.90
N GLN A 24 -4.20 -0.02 14.36
CA GLN A 24 -3.92 0.67 15.62
C GLN A 24 -4.04 -0.28 16.83
N TRP A 25 -5.07 -1.14 16.84
CA TRP A 25 -5.23 -2.17 17.86
C TRP A 25 -4.05 -3.16 17.88
N VAL A 26 -3.60 -3.62 16.71
CA VAL A 26 -2.40 -4.50 16.61
C VAL A 26 -1.14 -3.77 17.06
N GLN A 27 -0.94 -2.49 16.70
CA GLN A 27 0.18 -1.68 17.19
C GLN A 27 0.19 -1.62 18.72
N ASN A 28 -0.96 -1.36 19.34
CA ASN A 28 -1.08 -1.30 20.80
C ASN A 28 -0.76 -2.63 21.49
N ILE A 29 -1.20 -3.76 20.93
CA ILE A 29 -0.83 -5.08 21.45
C ILE A 29 0.69 -5.28 21.39
N HIS A 30 1.34 -4.95 20.29
CA HIS A 30 2.78 -5.11 20.16
C HIS A 30 3.58 -4.13 21.04
N ALA A 31 3.10 -2.90 21.20
CA ALA A 31 3.71 -1.91 22.09
C ALA A 31 3.66 -2.32 23.56
N THR A 32 2.58 -2.99 23.98
CA THR A 32 2.35 -3.41 25.38
C THR A 32 2.73 -4.86 25.67
N ALA A 33 3.21 -5.61 24.66
CA ALA A 33 3.59 -7.01 24.81
C ALA A 33 4.73 -7.26 25.83
N PRO A 34 5.81 -6.44 25.89
CA PRO A 34 6.92 -6.68 26.82
C PRO A 34 6.47 -6.70 28.28
N GLY A 35 6.81 -7.75 29.01
CA GLY A 35 6.41 -7.92 30.41
C GLY A 35 4.96 -8.36 30.65
N VAL A 36 4.10 -8.38 29.62
CA VAL A 36 2.70 -8.82 29.72
C VAL A 36 2.48 -10.13 28.98
N THR A 37 2.34 -10.07 27.66
CA THR A 37 2.16 -11.24 26.79
C THR A 37 3.50 -11.82 26.31
N ALA A 38 4.59 -11.07 26.46
CA ALA A 38 5.96 -11.50 26.23
C ALA A 38 6.84 -11.22 27.47
N PRO A 39 6.78 -12.06 28.53
CA PRO A 39 7.46 -11.80 29.81
C PRO A 39 8.98 -11.74 29.73
N GLY A 40 9.59 -12.44 28.76
CA GLY A 40 11.04 -12.43 28.54
C GLY A 40 11.54 -11.31 27.63
N ALA A 41 10.63 -10.53 27.04
CA ALA A 41 10.99 -9.43 26.15
C ALA A 41 11.11 -8.12 26.95
N THR A 42 12.16 -7.35 26.65
CA THR A 42 12.44 -6.04 27.28
C THR A 42 12.00 -4.86 26.41
N THR A 43 11.74 -5.08 25.12
CA THR A 43 11.31 -4.06 24.14
C THR A 43 10.21 -4.62 23.23
N SER A 44 9.41 -3.73 22.63
CA SER A 44 8.39 -4.13 21.65
C SER A 44 8.99 -4.77 20.40
N THR A 45 8.16 -5.41 19.58
CA THR A 45 8.59 -6.10 18.34
C THR A 45 9.35 -5.17 17.38
N SER A 46 8.98 -3.89 17.36
CA SER A 46 9.64 -2.82 16.63
C SER A 46 9.21 -1.48 17.21
N LEU A 47 10.10 -0.50 17.24
CA LEU A 47 9.76 0.87 17.64
C LEU A 47 8.66 1.49 16.76
N ALA A 48 8.50 1.01 15.52
CA ALA A 48 7.44 1.44 14.62
C ALA A 48 6.03 1.14 15.16
N CYS A 49 5.87 0.11 16.01
CA CYS A 49 4.60 -0.26 16.64
C CYS A 49 4.28 0.58 17.88
N GLY A 50 5.21 1.42 18.36
CA GLY A 50 5.07 2.14 19.63
C GLY A 50 5.72 1.41 20.81
N GLY A 51 5.60 2.02 21.99
CA GLY A 51 6.09 1.46 23.26
C GLY A 51 7.59 1.63 23.54
N GLY A 52 8.30 2.39 22.71
CA GLY A 52 9.73 2.71 22.90
C GLY A 52 10.02 4.19 22.68
N GLU A 53 11.13 4.66 23.24
CA GLU A 53 11.64 6.02 23.03
C GLU A 53 12.18 6.19 21.61
N LEU A 54 12.17 7.43 21.09
CA LEU A 54 12.77 7.76 19.80
C LEU A 54 14.25 7.38 19.82
N VAL A 55 14.71 6.64 18.80
CA VAL A 55 16.12 6.30 18.63
C VAL A 55 16.73 7.19 17.57
N ALA A 56 17.80 7.91 17.94
CA ALA A 56 18.57 8.76 17.05
C ALA A 56 20.03 8.32 16.97
N VAL A 57 20.64 8.44 15.78
CA VAL A 57 22.05 8.14 15.54
C VAL A 57 22.64 9.28 14.71
N GLY A 58 23.70 9.93 15.20
CA GLY A 58 24.36 11.02 14.49
C GLY A 58 23.44 12.22 14.22
N GLY A 59 22.56 12.57 15.16
CA GLY A 59 21.62 13.69 15.03
C GLY A 59 20.44 13.43 14.07
N LYS A 60 20.31 12.21 13.53
CA LYS A 60 19.21 11.79 12.66
C LYS A 60 18.32 10.78 13.37
N VAL A 61 17.03 10.83 13.08
CA VAL A 61 16.08 9.84 13.60
C VAL A 61 16.28 8.51 12.87
N ALA A 62 16.59 7.45 13.62
CA ALA A 62 16.73 6.10 13.08
C ALA A 62 15.35 5.43 12.93
N LEU A 63 14.54 5.45 14.00
CA LEU A 63 13.17 4.94 13.98
C LEU A 63 12.34 5.60 15.09
N LEU A 64 11.08 5.84 14.80
CA LEU A 64 10.06 6.29 15.76
C LEU A 64 8.73 5.60 15.47
N PRO A 65 7.75 5.66 16.39
CA PRO A 65 6.42 5.09 16.17
C PRO A 65 5.78 5.66 14.90
N ILE A 66 5.23 4.79 14.04
CA ILE A 66 4.62 5.22 12.78
C ILE A 66 3.12 5.38 13.02
N PRO A 67 2.59 6.61 13.11
CA PRO A 67 1.16 6.83 13.30
C PRO A 67 0.39 6.40 12.05
N LEU A 68 -0.76 5.77 12.25
CA LEU A 68 -1.65 5.35 11.18
C LEU A 68 -2.97 6.11 11.28
N GLY A 69 -3.29 6.92 10.27
CA GLY A 69 -4.51 7.73 10.19
C GLY A 69 -5.34 7.44 8.95
N THR A 70 -6.21 8.39 8.58
CA THR A 70 -7.11 8.27 7.42
C THR A 70 -6.34 8.15 6.11
N ALA A 71 -5.24 8.88 5.96
CA ALA A 71 -4.35 8.78 4.80
C ALA A 71 -3.80 7.35 4.63
N ASP A 72 -3.34 6.75 5.72
CA ASP A 72 -2.82 5.38 5.74
C ASP A 72 -3.93 4.38 5.41
N PHE A 73 -5.16 4.57 5.91
CA PHE A 73 -6.30 3.73 5.57
C PHE A 73 -6.57 3.72 4.05
N LEU A 74 -6.59 4.90 3.41
CA LEU A 74 -6.84 5.02 1.98
C LEU A 74 -5.78 4.30 1.16
N VAL A 75 -4.49 4.56 1.42
CA VAL A 75 -3.40 3.98 0.61
C VAL A 75 -3.29 2.46 0.79
N HIS A 76 -3.57 1.92 1.98
CA HIS A 76 -3.63 0.47 2.18
C HIS A 76 -4.77 -0.19 1.38
N HIS A 77 -5.90 0.49 1.22
CA HIS A 77 -6.98 -0.01 0.33
C HIS A 77 -6.59 0.08 -1.15
N ILE A 78 -5.79 1.07 -1.56
CA ILE A 78 -5.21 1.10 -2.91
C ILE A 78 -4.21 -0.05 -3.12
N HIS A 79 -3.37 -0.38 -2.13
CA HIS A 79 -2.52 -1.57 -2.21
C HIS A 79 -3.35 -2.84 -2.35
N ALA A 80 -4.37 -3.02 -1.51
CA ALA A 80 -5.26 -4.17 -1.60
C ALA A 80 -5.89 -4.25 -2.99
N PHE A 81 -6.46 -3.15 -3.49
CA PHE A 81 -7.06 -3.08 -4.82
C PHE A 81 -6.09 -3.50 -5.94
N THR A 82 -4.91 -2.87 -6.00
CA THR A 82 -3.92 -3.13 -7.06
C THR A 82 -3.39 -4.57 -7.01
N ILE A 83 -3.20 -5.14 -5.82
CA ILE A 83 -2.83 -6.55 -5.64
C ILE A 83 -3.96 -7.47 -6.10
N HIS A 84 -5.21 -7.21 -5.72
CA HIS A 84 -6.36 -8.02 -6.12
C HIS A 84 -6.55 -8.02 -7.64
N VAL A 85 -6.36 -6.88 -8.32
CA VAL A 85 -6.42 -6.84 -9.78
C VAL A 85 -5.27 -7.63 -10.42
N THR A 86 -4.05 -7.52 -9.88
CA THR A 86 -2.91 -8.33 -10.34
C THR A 86 -3.21 -9.83 -10.20
N VAL A 87 -3.72 -10.26 -9.04
CA VAL A 87 -4.13 -11.65 -8.79
C VAL A 87 -5.26 -12.07 -9.72
N LEU A 88 -6.27 -11.22 -9.94
CA LEU A 88 -7.38 -11.51 -10.85
C LEU A 88 -6.89 -11.84 -12.26
N ILE A 89 -5.98 -11.02 -12.80
CA ILE A 89 -5.42 -11.20 -14.15
C ILE A 89 -4.65 -12.52 -14.23
N LEU A 90 -3.73 -12.76 -13.28
CA LEU A 90 -2.88 -13.95 -13.29
C LEU A 90 -3.71 -15.23 -13.07
N LEU A 91 -4.60 -15.22 -12.08
CA LEU A 91 -5.45 -16.37 -11.76
C LEU A 91 -6.41 -16.68 -12.91
N LYS A 92 -6.99 -15.67 -13.56
CA LYS A 92 -7.77 -15.86 -14.79
C LYS A 92 -6.93 -16.47 -15.91
N GLY A 93 -5.69 -16.00 -16.08
CA GLY A 93 -4.75 -16.56 -17.06
C GLY A 93 -4.48 -18.04 -16.83
N VAL A 94 -4.30 -18.45 -15.57
CA VAL A 94 -4.07 -19.85 -15.17
C VAL A 94 -5.32 -20.71 -15.36
N LEU A 95 -6.45 -20.29 -14.78
CA LEU A 95 -7.68 -21.10 -14.77
C LEU A 95 -8.26 -21.30 -16.18
N PHE A 96 -8.10 -20.32 -17.08
CA PHE A 96 -8.60 -20.37 -18.45
C PHE A 96 -7.51 -20.65 -19.50
N ALA A 97 -6.36 -21.20 -19.09
CA ALA A 97 -5.27 -21.57 -19.99
C ALA A 97 -5.63 -22.74 -20.90
N ARG A 98 -6.32 -23.76 -20.35
CA ARG A 98 -6.63 -25.00 -21.08
C ARG A 98 -7.88 -24.89 -21.94
N SER A 99 -8.90 -24.17 -21.47
CA SER A 99 -10.15 -23.95 -22.19
C SER A 99 -10.89 -22.74 -21.64
N SER A 100 -11.81 -22.21 -22.42
CA SER A 100 -12.83 -21.25 -21.97
C SER A 100 -14.13 -21.52 -22.70
N ARG A 101 -15.23 -20.88 -22.27
CA ARG A 101 -16.49 -20.95 -23.03
C ARG A 101 -16.36 -20.43 -24.46
N LEU A 102 -15.43 -19.50 -24.71
CA LEU A 102 -15.21 -18.89 -26.02
C LEU A 102 -14.31 -19.75 -26.92
N ILE A 103 -13.26 -20.36 -26.35
CA ILE A 103 -12.28 -21.20 -27.05
C ILE A 103 -12.14 -22.51 -26.27
N PRO A 104 -12.96 -23.53 -26.60
CA PRO A 104 -12.98 -24.79 -25.85
C PRO A 104 -11.68 -25.59 -25.93
N ASP A 105 -10.92 -25.43 -27.02
CA ASP A 105 -9.72 -26.19 -27.37
C ASP A 105 -8.43 -25.38 -27.21
N LYS A 106 -8.44 -24.35 -26.34
CA LYS A 106 -7.31 -23.43 -26.14
C LYS A 106 -5.99 -24.14 -25.82
N ALA A 107 -6.03 -25.27 -25.12
CA ALA A 107 -4.85 -26.08 -24.82
C ALA A 107 -4.06 -26.50 -26.07
N ASN A 108 -4.72 -26.68 -27.21
CA ASN A 108 -4.08 -27.06 -28.48
C ASN A 108 -3.30 -25.90 -29.12
N LEU A 109 -3.69 -24.66 -28.82
CA LEU A 109 -2.98 -23.44 -29.26
C LEU A 109 -1.69 -23.19 -28.45
N GLY A 110 -1.54 -23.86 -27.31
CA GLY A 110 -0.38 -23.77 -26.43
C GLY A 110 -0.42 -22.60 -25.45
N PHE A 111 0.71 -22.36 -24.76
CA PHE A 111 0.79 -21.32 -23.73
C PHE A 111 0.91 -19.89 -24.30
N ARG A 112 1.62 -19.73 -25.41
CA ARG A 112 1.97 -18.44 -26.02
C ARG A 112 1.54 -18.40 -27.47
N PHE A 113 0.47 -17.67 -27.74
CA PHE A 113 -0.08 -17.42 -29.07
C PHE A 113 -0.86 -16.09 -29.03
N PRO A 114 -0.92 -15.31 -30.13
CA PRO A 114 -1.45 -13.94 -30.08
C PRO A 114 -3.00 -13.88 -30.01
N CYS A 115 -3.68 -14.78 -30.72
CA CYS A 115 -5.13 -14.84 -30.84
C CYS A 115 -5.60 -16.16 -31.50
N ASP A 116 -6.91 -16.36 -31.57
CA ASP A 116 -7.62 -17.36 -32.38
C ASP A 116 -8.43 -16.66 -33.50
N GLY A 117 -7.79 -15.70 -34.18
CA GLY A 117 -8.36 -14.92 -35.29
C GLY A 117 -9.43 -13.87 -34.92
N PRO A 118 -9.97 -13.15 -35.91
CA PRO A 118 -10.98 -12.09 -35.71
C PRO A 118 -12.40 -12.62 -35.49
N GLY A 119 -12.62 -13.93 -35.60
CA GLY A 119 -13.91 -14.56 -35.35
C GLY A 119 -14.41 -14.34 -33.92
N ARG A 120 -15.68 -14.66 -33.66
CA ARG A 120 -16.34 -14.53 -32.34
C ARG A 120 -16.25 -13.11 -31.72
N GLY A 121 -16.14 -12.08 -32.56
CA GLY A 121 -16.00 -10.68 -32.13
C GLY A 121 -14.56 -10.22 -31.83
N GLY A 122 -13.57 -11.08 -32.05
CA GLY A 122 -12.16 -10.82 -31.78
C GLY A 122 -11.64 -11.58 -30.56
N THR A 123 -10.52 -12.30 -30.72
CA THR A 123 -9.94 -13.18 -29.69
C THR A 123 -8.50 -12.78 -29.31
N CYS A 124 -8.18 -11.51 -29.42
CA CYS A 124 -6.88 -10.99 -29.03
C CYS A 124 -6.60 -11.26 -27.54
N GLN A 125 -5.35 -11.54 -27.20
CA GLN A 125 -4.86 -11.64 -25.82
C GLN A 125 -5.56 -12.70 -24.95
N VAL A 126 -6.00 -13.80 -25.58
CA VAL A 126 -6.66 -14.90 -24.87
C VAL A 126 -5.68 -15.94 -24.29
N SER A 127 -4.39 -15.89 -24.67
CA SER A 127 -3.40 -16.84 -24.18
C SER A 127 -3.02 -16.57 -22.72
N ALA A 128 -2.50 -17.58 -22.04
CA ALA A 128 -2.00 -17.40 -20.66
C ALA A 128 -0.76 -16.50 -20.65
N TRP A 129 0.05 -16.50 -21.72
CA TRP A 129 1.16 -15.58 -21.88
C TRP A 129 0.71 -14.11 -21.90
N ASP A 130 -0.40 -13.80 -22.60
CA ASP A 130 -0.94 -12.45 -22.62
C ASP A 130 -1.46 -11.99 -21.25
N HIS A 131 -1.92 -12.92 -20.41
CA HIS A 131 -2.30 -12.60 -19.04
C HIS A 131 -1.07 -12.30 -18.17
N VAL A 132 0.07 -12.96 -18.41
CA VAL A 132 1.35 -12.58 -17.78
C VAL A 132 1.76 -11.18 -18.24
N PHE A 133 1.66 -10.89 -19.55
CA PHE A 133 1.94 -9.56 -20.10
C PHE A 133 1.09 -8.48 -19.42
N LEU A 134 -0.23 -8.65 -19.32
CA LEU A 134 -1.12 -7.71 -18.62
C LEU A 134 -0.83 -7.63 -17.12
N GLY A 135 -0.50 -8.77 -16.50
CA GLY A 135 -0.15 -8.86 -15.09
C GLY A 135 1.11 -8.07 -14.74
N LEU A 136 2.09 -7.97 -15.64
CA LEU A 136 3.29 -7.17 -15.44
C LEU A 136 2.98 -5.68 -15.28
N PHE A 137 2.05 -5.12 -16.05
CA PHE A 137 1.66 -3.70 -15.90
C PHE A 137 0.96 -3.45 -14.56
N TRP A 138 0.11 -4.37 -14.12
CA TRP A 138 -0.57 -4.24 -12.83
C TRP A 138 0.35 -4.46 -11.64
N MET A 139 1.32 -5.38 -11.76
CA MET A 139 2.40 -5.53 -10.80
C MET A 139 3.24 -4.25 -10.72
N TYR A 140 3.63 -3.67 -11.87
CA TYR A 140 4.35 -2.40 -11.91
C TYR A 140 3.56 -1.30 -11.19
N ASN A 141 2.26 -1.18 -11.48
CA ASN A 141 1.38 -0.21 -10.83
C ASN A 141 1.32 -0.43 -9.31
N ALA A 142 1.10 -1.67 -8.87
CA ALA A 142 1.01 -2.03 -7.45
C ALA A 142 2.29 -1.70 -6.69
N ILE A 143 3.45 -2.13 -7.21
CA ILE A 143 4.75 -1.88 -6.57
C ILE A 143 5.06 -0.39 -6.57
N SER A 144 4.78 0.34 -7.65
CA SER A 144 5.04 1.78 -7.73
C SER A 144 4.28 2.54 -6.63
N VAL A 145 3.01 2.24 -6.42
CA VAL A 145 2.22 2.88 -5.34
C VAL A 145 2.80 2.54 -3.97
N VAL A 146 3.21 1.28 -3.73
CA VAL A 146 3.81 0.85 -2.46
C VAL A 146 5.10 1.60 -2.17
N ILE A 147 6.00 1.76 -3.14
CA ILE A 147 7.27 2.46 -2.93
C ILE A 147 7.08 3.98 -2.79
N PHE A 148 6.11 4.57 -3.49
CA PHE A 148 5.75 5.99 -3.30
C PHE A 148 5.17 6.23 -1.91
N HIS A 149 4.27 5.35 -1.46
CA HIS A 149 3.75 5.37 -0.10
C HIS A 149 4.87 5.30 0.93
N PHE A 150 5.76 4.30 0.82
CA PHE A 150 6.89 4.16 1.72
C PHE A 150 7.76 5.42 1.72
N SER A 151 8.18 5.89 0.55
CA SER A 151 9.06 7.04 0.42
C SER A 151 8.48 8.30 1.09
N TRP A 152 7.21 8.60 0.82
CA TRP A 152 6.59 9.80 1.37
C TRP A 152 6.28 9.65 2.86
N LYS A 153 5.70 8.52 3.28
CA LYS A 153 5.41 8.25 4.70
C LYS A 153 6.67 8.38 5.56
N MET A 154 7.77 7.78 5.11
CA MET A 154 9.02 7.82 5.85
C MET A 154 9.61 9.23 5.90
N GLN A 155 9.60 10.00 4.82
CA GLN A 155 10.12 11.37 4.84
C GLN A 155 9.25 12.36 5.63
N SER A 156 7.94 12.11 5.66
CA SER A 156 6.98 13.03 6.28
C SER A 156 6.84 12.81 7.78
N ASP A 157 6.79 11.55 8.22
CA ASP A 157 6.38 11.20 9.58
C ASP A 157 7.47 10.44 10.35
N VAL A 158 8.57 10.04 9.72
CA VAL A 158 9.61 9.21 10.38
C VAL A 158 10.99 9.87 10.33
N TRP A 159 11.60 9.93 9.16
CA TRP A 159 12.94 10.45 8.99
C TRP A 159 13.00 11.95 9.18
N GLY A 160 14.10 12.40 9.78
CA GLY A 160 14.30 13.79 10.17
C GLY A 160 15.57 13.96 10.97
N THR A 161 15.78 15.19 11.44
CA THR A 161 16.81 15.52 12.42
C THR A 161 16.20 15.62 13.81
N ILE A 162 17.01 15.43 14.85
CA ILE A 162 16.60 15.67 16.22
C ILE A 162 17.38 16.87 16.78
N SER A 163 16.68 17.79 17.45
CA SER A 163 17.31 18.90 18.15
C SER A 163 17.91 18.44 19.49
N ASP A 164 18.76 19.28 20.08
CA ASP A 164 19.33 19.03 21.41
C ASP A 164 18.27 18.94 22.52
N GLN A 165 17.05 19.45 22.25
CA GLN A 165 15.89 19.37 23.14
C GLN A 165 15.06 18.09 22.92
N GLY A 166 15.50 17.17 22.06
CA GLY A 166 14.79 15.92 21.75
C GLY A 166 13.61 16.06 20.80
N VAL A 167 13.45 17.21 20.14
CA VAL A 167 12.35 17.47 19.20
C VAL A 167 12.76 17.01 17.80
N ALA A 168 11.96 16.13 17.19
CA ALA A 168 12.16 15.67 15.83
C ALA A 168 11.60 16.67 14.81
N THR A 169 12.39 16.96 13.78
CA THR A 169 11.97 17.75 12.61
C THR A 169 12.04 16.85 11.38
N HIS A 170 10.87 16.47 10.85
CA HIS A 170 10.78 15.58 9.69
C HIS A 170 11.17 16.27 8.38
N ILE A 171 11.65 15.49 7.41
CA ILE A 171 12.15 16.00 6.12
C ILE A 171 11.09 16.83 5.39
N THR A 172 9.83 16.39 5.40
CA THR A 172 8.71 17.12 4.78
C THR A 172 7.68 17.63 5.78
N GLY A 173 8.04 17.68 7.06
CA GLY A 173 7.25 18.36 8.10
C GLY A 173 5.83 17.82 8.34
N GLY A 174 5.61 16.50 8.25
CA GLY A 174 4.31 15.89 8.55
C GLY A 174 3.20 16.24 7.55
N ASN A 175 3.54 16.60 6.31
CA ASN A 175 2.57 16.93 5.26
C ASN A 175 1.72 15.74 4.77
N PHE A 176 2.07 14.49 5.11
CA PHE A 176 1.44 13.29 4.55
C PHE A 176 -0.05 13.22 4.88
N ALA A 177 -0.45 13.47 6.12
CA ALA A 177 -1.83 13.31 6.58
C ALA A 177 -2.86 14.16 5.82
N GLN A 178 -2.46 15.35 5.35
CA GLN A 178 -3.36 16.29 4.66
C GLN A 178 -3.16 16.33 3.15
N SER A 179 -1.95 16.02 2.64
CA SER A 179 -1.67 16.06 1.20
C SER A 179 -2.01 14.74 0.51
N SER A 180 -1.68 13.59 1.13
CA SER A 180 -1.79 12.28 0.48
C SER A 180 -3.23 11.74 0.35
N ILE A 181 -4.22 12.46 0.88
CA ILE A 181 -5.66 12.16 0.74
C ILE A 181 -6.25 12.63 -0.60
N THR A 182 -5.46 13.29 -1.45
CA THR A 182 -5.89 13.71 -2.80
C THR A 182 -4.83 13.41 -3.84
N ILE A 183 -5.22 13.04 -5.07
CA ILE A 183 -4.28 12.83 -6.18
C ILE A 183 -3.48 14.10 -6.50
N ASN A 184 -4.09 15.28 -6.32
CA ASN A 184 -3.39 16.55 -6.51
C ASN A 184 -2.27 16.78 -5.47
N GLY A 185 -2.33 16.14 -4.31
CA GLY A 185 -1.22 16.18 -3.35
C GLY A 185 -0.10 15.21 -3.70
N TRP A 186 -0.38 14.14 -4.44
CA TRP A 186 0.62 13.18 -4.94
C TRP A 186 1.35 13.66 -6.21
N LEU A 187 0.83 14.70 -6.87
CA LEU A 187 1.39 15.31 -8.08
C LEU A 187 2.39 16.43 -7.71
#